data_AF-A0A1Q6XDI3-F1
#
_entry.id   AF-A0A1Q6XDI3-F1
#
_cell.length_a   1.000
_cell.length_b   1.000
_cell.length_c   1.000
_cell.angle_alpha   90.00
_cell.angle_beta   90.00
_cell.angle_gamma   90.00
#
_symmetry.space_group_name_H-M   'P 1'
#
loop_
_entity.id
_entity.type
_entity.pdbx_description
1 polymer ?
#
loop_
_entity_poly.entity_id
_entity_poly.type
_entity_poly.pdbx_seq_one_letter_code
_entity_poly.pdbx_strand_id
1 'polypeptide(L)'
;MFGMVITPMIFFGCAYYPWSALKTFPILQKAVLINPLVYASEGLRATLVPQFPHLSITAVLIALLFFDILLLVVGLRQFEKKAVS
;
A
#
# COMPACT_ATOMS: atom_id res chain seq x y z
N MET A 1 5.56 -19.22 -2.68
CA MET A 1 5.71 -17.99 -3.49
C MET A 1 5.13 -16.75 -2.78
N PHE A 2 3.93 -16.81 -2.21
CA PHE A 2 3.30 -15.68 -1.52
C PHE A 2 4.18 -14.97 -0.47
N GLY A 3 4.80 -15.72 0.45
CA GLY A 3 5.68 -15.14 1.48
C GLY A 3 6.88 -14.36 0.94
N MET A 4 7.42 -14.74 -0.23
CA MET A 4 8.54 -14.02 -0.88
C MET A 4 8.12 -12.60 -1.30
N VAL A 5 6.84 -12.40 -1.64
CA VAL A 5 6.29 -11.10 -2.03
C VAL A 5 5.86 -10.31 -0.79
N ILE A 6 5.24 -10.96 0.20
CA ILE A 6 4.73 -10.28 1.39
C ILE A 6 5.84 -9.69 2.25
N THR A 7 6.94 -10.42 2.46
CA THR A 7 8.05 -9.94 3.31
C THR A 7 8.58 -8.56 2.89
N PRO A 8 9.02 -8.32 1.64
CA PRO A 8 9.46 -7.00 1.22
C PRO A 8 8.32 -5.97 1.25
N MET A 9 7.08 -6.37 0.97
CA MET A 9 5.93 -5.48 1.09
C MET A 9 5.73 -4.97 2.52
N ILE A 10 5.96 -5.79 3.55
CA ILE A 10 5.85 -5.34 4.95
C ILE A 10 6.98 -4.36 5.28
N PHE A 11 8.23 -4.69 4.94
CA PHE A 11 9.39 -3.84 5.24
C PHE A 11 9.29 -2.45 4.58
N PHE A 12 8.81 -2.40 3.35
CA PHE A 12 8.59 -1.15 2.61
C PHE A 12 7.15 -0.60 2.74
N GLY A 13 6.31 -1.24 3.55
CA GLY A 13 4.90 -0.91 3.71
C GLY A 13 4.61 0.14 4.78
N CYS A 14 5.65 0.78 5.33
CA CYS A 14 5.50 1.73 6.45
C CYS A 14 4.73 1.14 7.65
N ALA A 15 4.82 -0.18 7.87
CA ALA A 15 4.13 -0.86 8.98
C ALA A 15 4.78 -0.52 10.34
N TYR A 16 6.12 -0.44 10.37
CA TYR A 16 6.91 -0.22 11.59
C TYR A 16 7.40 1.23 11.76
N TYR A 17 7.23 2.08 10.74
CA TYR A 17 7.69 3.47 10.74
C TYR A 17 6.71 4.33 9.92
N PRO A 18 6.55 5.64 10.23
CA PRO A 18 5.69 6.52 9.46
C PRO A 18 6.33 6.87 8.10
N TRP A 19 5.51 7.09 7.08
CA TRP A 19 6.00 7.48 5.74
C TRP A 19 6.85 8.76 5.76
N SER A 20 6.56 9.67 6.69
CA SER A 20 7.30 10.91 6.92
C SER A 20 8.77 10.68 7.36
N ALA A 21 9.09 9.55 8.00
CA ALA A 21 10.46 9.22 8.41
C ALA A 21 11.39 9.00 7.22
N LEU A 22 10.85 8.71 6.03
CA LEU A 22 11.63 8.53 4.80
C LEU A 22 12.06 9.86 4.15
N LYS A 23 11.79 11.02 4.77
CA LYS A 23 12.12 12.34 4.20
C LYS A 23 13.60 12.50 3.82
N THR A 24 14.51 11.85 4.56
CA THR A 24 15.95 11.85 4.28
C THR A 24 16.31 11.03 3.02
N PHE A 25 15.43 10.12 2.60
CA PHE A 25 15.59 9.23 1.45
C PHE A 25 14.49 9.48 0.41
N PRO A 26 14.53 10.62 -0.32
CA PRO A 26 13.41 11.09 -1.14
C PRO A 26 13.04 10.16 -2.30
N ILE A 27 14.02 9.42 -2.84
CA ILE A 27 13.78 8.42 -3.89
C ILE A 27 12.98 7.25 -3.30
N LEU A 28 13.44 6.71 -2.17
CA LEU A 28 12.78 5.61 -1.49
C LEU A 28 11.38 6.03 -1.02
N GLN A 29 11.25 7.23 -0.46
CA GLN A 29 9.98 7.80 0.01
C GLN A 29 8.90 7.81 -1.09
N LYS A 30 9.29 8.09 -2.35
CA LYS A 30 8.36 8.04 -3.49
C LYS A 30 8.15 6.61 -3.99
N ALA A 31 9.20 5.80 -4.04
CA ALA A 31 9.13 4.43 -4.54
C ALA A 31 8.18 3.55 -3.70
N VAL A 32 8.18 3.70 -2.38
CA VAL A 32 7.31 2.91 -1.50
C VAL A 32 5.82 3.18 -1.73
N LEU A 33 5.42 4.30 -2.33
CA LEU A 33 4.01 4.62 -2.62
C LEU A 33 3.37 3.69 -3.67
N ILE A 34 4.17 2.88 -4.39
CA ILE A 34 3.66 1.81 -5.26
C ILE A 34 3.08 0.66 -4.43
N ASN A 35 3.52 0.51 -3.18
CA ASN A 35 3.10 -0.58 -2.31
C ASN A 35 1.78 -0.22 -1.61
N PRO A 36 0.68 -0.97 -1.86
CA PRO A 36 -0.62 -0.71 -1.25
C PRO A 36 -0.59 -0.77 0.29
N LEU A 37 0.34 -1.53 0.89
CA LEU A 37 0.46 -1.61 2.35
C LEU A 37 0.86 -0.30 3.01
N VAL A 38 1.48 0.64 2.27
CA VAL A 38 1.77 1.98 2.80
C VAL A 38 0.48 2.69 3.17
N TYR A 39 -0.51 2.68 2.29
CA TYR A 39 -1.79 3.36 2.52
C TYR A 39 -2.60 2.68 3.63
N ALA A 40 -2.61 1.35 3.67
CA ALA A 40 -3.26 0.61 4.76
C ALA A 40 -2.63 0.96 6.13
N SER A 41 -1.31 0.91 6.23
CA SER A 41 -0.58 1.19 7.48
C SER A 41 -0.74 2.66 7.92
N GLU A 42 -0.67 3.60 6.98
CA GLU A 42 -0.84 5.03 7.26
C GLU A 42 -2.30 5.40 7.57
N GLY A 43 -3.28 4.72 6.96
CA GLY A 43 -4.69 4.87 7.32
C GLY A 43 -5.00 4.39 8.74
N LEU A 44 -4.41 3.26 9.14
CA LEU A 44 -4.45 2.79 10.53
C LEU A 44 -3.77 3.79 11.47
N ARG A 45 -2.67 4.43 11.05
CA ARG A 45 -2.04 5.52 11.82
C ARG A 45 -2.98 6.69 12.02
N ALA A 46 -3.56 7.17 10.92
CA ALA A 46 -4.41 8.34 10.92
C ALA A 46 -5.66 8.17 11.80
N THR A 47 -6.10 6.92 11.99
CA THR A 47 -7.29 6.59 12.80
C THR A 47 -6.94 6.26 14.25
N LEU A 48 -5.89 5.46 14.50
CA LEU A 48 -5.54 5.00 15.83
C LEU A 48 -4.63 5.96 16.59
N VAL A 49 -3.79 6.71 15.88
CA VAL A 49 -2.75 7.55 16.47
C VAL A 49 -2.61 8.90 15.71
N PRO A 50 -3.69 9.69 15.60
CA PRO A 50 -3.75 10.89 14.76
C PRO A 50 -2.77 12.00 15.15
N GLN A 51 -2.19 11.96 16.35
CA GLN A 51 -1.21 12.93 16.82
C GLN A 51 0.18 12.78 16.17
N PHE A 52 0.47 11.65 15.51
CA PHE A 52 1.74 11.44 14.81
C PHE A 52 1.64 11.78 13.32
N PRO A 53 2.74 12.18 12.68
CA PRO A 53 2.75 12.43 11.25
C PRO A 53 2.30 11.20 10.45
N HIS A 54 1.26 11.38 9.64
CA HIS A 54 0.71 10.36 8.77
C HIS A 54 0.33 10.95 7.40
N LEU A 55 0.15 10.10 6.40
CA LEU A 55 -0.41 10.52 5.11
C LEU A 55 -1.82 11.11 5.26
N SER A 56 -2.19 11.98 4.32
CA SER A 56 -3.55 12.52 4.25
C SER A 56 -4.57 11.38 4.10
N ILE A 57 -5.63 11.40 4.92
CA ILE A 57 -6.68 10.37 4.87
C ILE A 57 -7.33 10.29 3.49
N THR A 58 -7.50 11.42 2.82
CA THR A 58 -8.05 11.47 1.46
C THR A 58 -7.14 10.75 0.46
N ALA A 59 -5.82 10.93 0.58
CA ALA A 59 -4.85 10.23 -0.27
C ALA A 59 -4.87 8.72 -0.01
N VAL A 60 -4.97 8.32 1.26
CA VAL A 60 -5.10 6.91 1.65
C VAL A 60 -6.34 6.27 1.04
N LEU A 61 -7.51 6.88 1.19
CA LEU A 61 -8.78 6.34 0.69
C LEU A 61 -8.79 6.23 -0.85
N ILE A 62 -8.31 7.25 -1.55
CA ILE A 62 -8.20 7.24 -3.02
C ILE A 62 -7.27 6.12 -3.49
N ALA A 63 -6.10 5.99 -2.87
CA ALA A 63 -5.13 4.99 -3.26
C ALA A 63 -5.63 3.56 -3.00
N LEU A 64 -6.23 3.30 -1.82
CA LEU A 64 -6.80 1.99 -1.51
C LEU A 64 -7.92 1.62 -2.50
N LEU A 65 -8.85 2.55 -2.77
CA LEU A 65 -9.90 2.32 -3.76
C LEU A 65 -9.32 2.02 -5.15
N PHE A 66 -8.28 2.74 -5.57
CA PHE A 66 -7.59 2.48 -6.83
C PHE A 66 -6.98 1.07 -6.88
N PHE A 67 -6.26 0.66 -5.84
CA PHE A 67 -5.65 -0.67 -5.79
C PHE A 67 -6.70 -1.80 -5.73
N ASP A 68 -7.79 -1.61 -4.98
CA ASP A 68 -8.87 -2.59 -4.91
C ASP A 68 -9.51 -2.81 -6.29
N ILE A 69 -9.83 -1.74 -7.00
CA ILE A 69 -10.38 -1.81 -8.36
C ILE A 69 -9.36 -2.47 -9.31
N LEU A 70 -8.10 -2.07 -9.24
CA LEU A 70 -7.04 -2.61 -10.11
C LEU A 70 -6.87 -4.12 -9.89
N LEU A 71 -6.72 -4.56 -8.65
CA LEU A 71 -6.52 -5.96 -8.31
C LEU A 71 -7.76 -6.80 -8.59
N LEU A 72 -8.96 -6.26 -8.36
CA LEU A 72 -10.21 -6.92 -8.71
C LEU A 72 -10.30 -7.16 -10.22
N VAL A 73 -10.09 -6.12 -11.03
CA VAL A 73 -10.17 -6.22 -12.49
C VAL A 73 -9.11 -7.16 -13.06
N VAL A 74 -7.85 -7.03 -12.61
CA VAL A 74 -6.76 -7.92 -13.06
C VAL A 74 -7.03 -9.35 -12.61
N GLY A 75 -7.45 -9.55 -11.36
CA GLY A 75 -7.79 -10.86 -10.80
C GLY A 75 -8.89 -11.57 -11.60
N LEU A 76 -9.99 -10.86 -11.90
CA LEU A 76 -11.10 -11.41 -12.69
C LEU A 76 -10.66 -11.79 -14.11
N ARG A 77 -9.91 -10.92 -14.80
CA ARG A 77 -9.40 -11.21 -16.15
C ARG A 77 -8.48 -12.42 -16.18
N GLN A 78 -7.59 -12.54 -15.20
CA GLN A 78 -6.66 -13.67 -15.12
C GLN A 78 -7.37 -14.96 -14.75
N PHE A 79 -8.42 -14.88 -13.93
CA PHE A 79 -9.26 -16.01 -13.60
C PHE A 79 -10.04 -16.50 -14.83
N GLU A 80 -10.74 -15.61 -15.54
CA GLU A 80 -11.47 -15.93 -16.77
C GLU A 80 -10.55 -16.58 -17.82
N LYS A 81 -9.39 -15.97 -18.08
CA LYS A 81 -8.40 -16.48 -19.04
C LYS A 81 -7.91 -17.89 -18.72
N LYS A 82 -7.87 -18.29 -17.44
CA LYS A 82 -7.42 -19.61 -17.01
C LYS A 82 -8.55 -20.64 -16.85
N ALA A 83 -9.78 -20.16 -16.63
CA ALA A 83 -10.93 -21.02 -16.35
C ALA A 83 -11.72 -21.38 -17.61
N VAL A 84 -11.75 -20.49 -18.60
CA VAL A 84 -12.55 -20.66 -19.83
C VAL A 84 -11.70 -21.05 -21.04
N SER A 85 -10.49 -20.50 -21.17
CA SER A 85 -9.48 -20.89 -22.19
C SER A 85 -8.46 -21.85 -21.61
#